data_AF-A0A954LHF8-F1
#
_entry.id   AF-A0A954LHF8-F1
#
_cell.length_a   1.000
_cell.length_b   1.000
_cell.length_c   1.000
_cell.angle_alpha   90.00
_cell.angle_beta   90.00
_cell.angle_gamma   90.00
#
_symmetry.space_group_name_H-M   'P 1'
#
loop_
_entity.id
_entity.type
_entity.pdbx_description
1 polymer ?
#
loop_
_entity_poly.entity_id
_entity_poly.type
_entity_poly.pdbx_seq_one_letter_code
_entity_poly.pdbx_strand_id
1 'polypeptide(L)'
;MGFFLTVSVAIRALARNKMRAALTVLGIVIGIGAVTTMVSIGSSAGQLLQNELQSIGTNFVFVQPSFEKRRGIRTGGLPTLTVGDAEAIGKECESVLAASPLVGTNAPVVRGNSNTQPNDMH
;
A
#
# COMPACT_ATOMS: atom_id res chain seq x y z
N MET A 1 22.90 15.05 -49.09
CA MET A 1 22.71 16.52 -49.07
C MET A 1 21.24 16.97 -49.20
N GLY A 2 20.25 16.09 -49.01
CA GLY A 2 18.82 16.44 -49.14
C GLY A 2 18.05 16.66 -47.84
N PHE A 3 18.47 16.02 -46.74
CA PHE A 3 17.75 16.05 -45.46
C PHE A 3 17.52 17.46 -44.91
N PHE A 4 18.56 18.30 -44.91
CA PHE A 4 18.47 19.68 -44.45
C PHE A 4 17.51 20.53 -45.29
N LEU A 5 17.45 20.31 -46.60
CA LEU A 5 16.50 21.00 -47.48
C LEU A 5 15.07 20.57 -47.17
N THR A 6 14.82 19.27 -46.98
CA THR A 6 13.49 18.76 -46.63
C THR A 6 13.00 19.30 -45.28
N VAL A 7 13.87 19.33 -44.26
CA VAL A 7 13.55 19.93 -42.95
C VAL A 7 13.23 21.42 -43.09
N SER A 8 14.03 22.16 -43.86
CA SER A 8 13.81 23.60 -44.10
C SER A 8 12.46 23.87 -44.78
N VAL A 9 12.10 23.06 -45.77
CA VAL A 9 10.80 23.15 -46.46
C VAL A 9 9.64 22.80 -45.53
N ALA A 10 9.79 21.75 -44.70
CA ALA A 10 8.77 21.32 -43.74
C ALA A 10 8.49 22.40 -42.68
N ILE A 11 9.52 23.03 -42.12
CA ILE A 11 9.36 24.14 -41.15
C ILE A 11 8.61 25.32 -41.79
N ARG A 12 8.94 25.64 -43.04
CA ARG A 12 8.27 26.74 -43.78
C ARG A 12 6.81 26.42 -44.09
N ALA A 13 6.50 25.17 -44.38
CA ALA A 13 5.12 24.69 -44.56
C ALA A 13 4.32 24.71 -43.25
N LEU A 14 4.95 24.32 -42.13
CA LEU A 14 4.33 24.35 -40.80
C LEU A 14 4.03 25.79 -40.35
N ALA A 15 4.94 26.73 -40.63
CA ALA A 15 4.78 28.16 -40.34
C ALA A 15 3.65 28.84 -41.13
N ARG A 16 3.23 28.26 -42.27
CA ARG A 16 2.06 28.76 -43.04
C ARG A 16 0.73 28.45 -42.37
N ASN A 17 0.63 27.37 -41.59
CA ASN A 17 -0.62 26.96 -40.95
C ASN A 17 -0.46 26.88 -39.42
N LYS A 18 -0.16 28.03 -38.82
CA LYS A 18 0.24 28.16 -37.41
C LYS A 18 -0.77 27.58 -36.43
N MET A 19 -2.07 27.82 -36.64
CA MET A 19 -3.13 27.36 -35.73
C MET A 19 -3.24 25.83 -35.73
N ARG A 20 -3.27 25.22 -36.91
CA ARG A 20 -3.34 23.75 -37.05
C ARG A 20 -2.06 23.08 -36.52
N ALA A 21 -0.89 23.65 -36.81
CA ALA A 21 0.36 23.15 -36.28
C ALA A 21 0.43 23.26 -34.75
N ALA A 22 -0.01 24.38 -34.18
CA ALA A 22 -0.01 24.57 -32.73
C ALA A 22 -0.93 23.59 -32.01
N LEU A 23 -2.17 23.41 -32.51
CA LEU A 23 -3.14 22.49 -31.90
C LEU A 23 -2.69 21.02 -31.95
N THR A 24 -2.04 20.60 -33.05
CA THR A 24 -1.53 19.23 -33.18
C THR A 24 -0.35 18.96 -32.24
N VAL A 25 0.59 19.91 -32.14
CA VAL A 25 1.71 19.81 -31.19
C VAL A 25 1.20 19.81 -29.75
N LEU A 26 0.26 20.69 -29.43
CA LEU A 26 -0.35 20.77 -28.10
C LEU A 26 -1.00 19.45 -27.68
N GLY A 27 -1.78 18.83 -28.59
CA GLY A 27 -2.41 17.53 -28.34
C GLY A 27 -1.41 16.43 -28.04
N ILE A 28 -0.30 16.37 -28.78
CA ILE A 28 0.77 15.37 -28.57
C ILE A 28 1.46 15.59 -27.21
N VAL A 29 1.78 16.83 -26.86
CA VAL A 29 2.45 17.16 -25.60
C VAL A 29 1.57 16.80 -24.40
N ILE A 30 0.28 17.17 -24.44
CA ILE A 30 -0.68 16.84 -23.38
C ILE A 30 -0.89 15.32 -23.31
N GLY A 31 -1.04 14.64 -24.45
CA GLY A 31 -1.25 13.20 -24.50
C GLY A 31 -0.09 12.41 -23.88
N ILE A 32 1.14 12.71 -24.28
CA ILE A 32 2.34 12.07 -23.73
C ILE A 32 2.51 12.45 -22.25
N GLY A 33 2.26 13.70 -21.87
CA GLY A 33 2.33 14.17 -20.49
C GLY A 33 1.34 13.45 -19.56
N ALA A 34 0.10 13.25 -19.99
CA ALA A 34 -0.91 12.56 -19.19
C ALA A 34 -0.57 11.07 -19.00
N VAL A 35 -0.10 10.39 -20.05
CA VAL A 35 0.27 8.97 -19.95
C VAL A 35 1.51 8.78 -19.08
N THR A 36 2.54 9.61 -19.26
CA THR A 36 3.78 9.52 -18.47
C THR A 36 3.56 9.80 -17.00
N THR A 37 2.74 10.80 -16.66
CA THR A 37 2.38 11.09 -15.26
C THR A 37 1.58 9.95 -14.63
N MET A 38 0.57 9.41 -15.32
CA MET A 38 -0.22 8.27 -14.83
C MET A 38 0.65 7.03 -14.56
N VAL A 39 1.52 6.67 -15.51
CA VAL A 39 2.43 5.52 -15.34
C VAL A 39 3.39 5.74 -14.18
N SER A 40 3.94 6.95 -14.04
CA SER A 40 4.83 7.29 -12.93
C SER A 40 4.12 7.13 -11.59
N ILE A 41 2.92 7.69 -11.44
CA ILE A 41 2.12 7.57 -10.21
C ILE A 41 1.79 6.10 -9.90
N GLY A 42 1.36 5.33 -10.91
CA GLY A 42 1.04 3.92 -10.74
C GLY A 42 2.24 3.10 -10.28
N SER A 43 3.41 3.34 -10.86
CA SER A 43 4.65 2.66 -10.45
C SER A 43 5.10 3.05 -9.05
N SER A 44 4.98 4.32 -8.67
CA SER A 44 5.37 4.82 -7.35
C SER A 44 4.48 4.25 -6.24
N ALA A 45 3.16 4.21 -6.45
CA ALA A 45 2.24 3.65 -5.46
C ALA A 45 2.53 2.16 -5.18
N GLY A 46 2.80 1.38 -6.23
CA GLY A 46 3.18 -0.01 -6.10
C GLY A 46 4.49 -0.20 -5.32
N GLN A 47 5.52 0.60 -5.64
CA GLN A 47 6.81 0.54 -4.95
C GLN A 47 6.72 0.92 -3.47
N LEU A 48 5.92 1.93 -3.11
CA LEU A 48 5.72 2.34 -1.72
C LEU A 48 5.09 1.21 -0.90
N LEU A 49 4.04 0.58 -1.42
CA LEU A 49 3.40 -0.57 -0.77
C LEU A 49 4.34 -1.76 -0.68
N GLN A 50 5.12 -2.01 -1.73
CA GLN A 50 6.08 -3.12 -1.75
C GLN A 50 7.20 -2.90 -0.73
N ASN A 51 7.70 -1.68 -0.59
CA ASN A 51 8.72 -1.33 0.41
C ASN A 51 8.18 -1.45 1.84
N GLU A 52 6.93 -1.04 2.08
CA GLU A 52 6.28 -1.20 3.39
C GLU A 52 6.00 -2.68 3.72
N LEU A 53 5.65 -3.49 2.73
CA LEU A 53 5.49 -4.93 2.92
C LEU A 53 6.84 -5.65 3.10
N GLN A 54 7.89 -5.18 2.43
CA GLN A 54 9.25 -5.68 2.61
C GLN A 54 9.83 -5.30 3.98
N SER A 55 9.48 -4.13 4.53
CA SER A 55 9.94 -3.71 5.88
C SER A 55 9.32 -4.58 6.98
N ILE A 56 8.11 -5.09 6.77
CA ILE A 56 7.46 -6.11 7.62
C ILE A 56 8.08 -7.50 7.37
N GLY A 57 8.71 -7.69 6.21
CA GLY A 57 9.27 -8.95 5.74
C GLY A 57 8.21 -9.77 5.03
N THR A 58 8.47 -10.14 3.77
CA THR A 58 7.62 -11.03 2.96
C THR A 58 7.53 -12.46 3.50
N ASN A 59 8.14 -12.73 4.66
CA ASN A 59 8.21 -14.04 5.31
C ASN A 59 7.47 -14.04 6.67
N PHE A 60 6.65 -13.02 6.96
CA PHE A 60 5.91 -12.93 8.23
C PHE A 60 4.47 -13.44 8.07
N VAL A 61 4.06 -14.35 8.95
CA VAL A 61 2.70 -14.90 9.02
C VAL A 61 2.09 -14.53 10.37
N PHE A 62 0.98 -13.78 10.35
CA PHE A 62 0.27 -13.35 11.56
C PHE A 62 -0.93 -14.26 11.84
N VAL A 63 -0.90 -14.98 12.97
CA VAL A 63 -1.98 -15.88 13.40
C VAL A 63 -2.72 -15.25 14.57
N GLN A 64 -4.03 -15.10 14.44
CA GLN A 64 -4.91 -14.56 15.48
C GLN A 64 -6.05 -15.54 15.79
N PRO A 65 -6.43 -15.73 17.07
CA PRO A 65 -7.57 -16.55 17.43
C PRO A 65 -8.87 -15.90 16.91
N SER A 66 -9.78 -16.72 16.38
CA SER A 66 -11.10 -16.23 15.96
C SER A 66 -12.00 -15.90 17.15
N PHE A 67 -12.73 -14.79 17.05
CA PHE A 67 -13.75 -14.42 18.03
C PHE A 67 -15.11 -14.98 17.60
N GLU A 68 -15.67 -15.94 18.34
CA GLU A 68 -17.06 -16.37 18.12
C GLU A 68 -18.05 -15.26 18.53
N LYS A 69 -18.91 -14.84 17.60
CA LYS A 69 -20.12 -14.06 17.93
C LYS A 69 -21.26 -15.03 18.22
N ARG A 70 -21.58 -15.28 19.49
CA ARG A 70 -22.84 -15.93 19.87
C ARG A 70 -23.93 -14.89 20.15
N ARG A 71 -25.05 -14.99 19.42
CA ARG A 71 -26.28 -14.18 19.63
C ARG A 71 -26.05 -12.66 19.68
N GLY A 72 -25.22 -12.12 18.78
CA GLY A 72 -25.00 -10.68 18.66
C GLY A 72 -24.14 -10.04 19.77
N ILE A 73 -23.82 -10.79 20.83
CA ILE A 73 -22.90 -10.38 21.88
C ILE A 73 -21.51 -10.90 21.49
N ARG A 74 -20.50 -10.01 21.45
CA ARG A 74 -19.10 -10.43 21.39
C ARG A 74 -18.76 -11.07 22.74
N THR A 75 -19.01 -12.37 22.87
CA THR A 75 -18.46 -13.13 23.99
C THR A 75 -16.95 -13.17 23.76
N GLY A 76 -16.16 -12.67 24.71
CA GLY A 76 -14.70 -12.66 24.61
C GLY A 76 -14.23 -14.04 24.15
N GLY A 77 -13.55 -14.08 22.99
CA GLY A 77 -13.17 -15.33 22.35
C GLY A 77 -12.41 -16.19 23.33
N LEU A 78 -12.74 -17.48 23.39
CA LEU A 78 -11.90 -18.42 24.13
C LEU A 78 -10.48 -18.28 23.58
N PRO A 79 -9.46 -18.09 24.43
CA PRO A 79 -8.07 -18.04 23.99
C PRO A 79 -7.67 -19.44 23.50
N THR A 80 -8.00 -19.72 22.25
CA THR A 80 -7.69 -20.99 21.57
C THR A 80 -6.25 -21.00 21.06
N LEU A 81 -5.58 -19.84 21.10
CA LEU A 81 -4.17 -19.68 20.79
C LEU A 81 -3.42 -19.47 22.11
N THR A 82 -2.55 -20.42 22.44
CA THR A 82 -1.75 -20.43 23.67
C THR A 82 -0.28 -20.17 23.37
N VAL A 83 0.49 -19.85 24.42
CA VAL A 83 1.94 -19.70 24.31
C VAL A 83 2.61 -21.02 23.87
N GLY A 84 2.03 -22.16 24.27
CA GLY A 84 2.51 -23.49 23.86
C GLY A 84 2.40 -23.73 22.35
N ASP A 85 1.38 -23.17 21.70
CA ASP A 85 1.23 -23.28 20.24
C ASP A 85 2.35 -22.51 19.51
N ALA A 86 2.76 -21.35 20.02
CA ALA A 86 3.87 -20.59 19.47
C ALA A 86 5.21 -21.34 19.59
N GLU A 87 5.43 -22.03 20.70
CA GLU A 87 6.63 -22.85 20.91
C GLU A 87 6.62 -24.12 20.05
N ALA A 88 5.46 -24.76 19.90
CA ALA A 88 5.30 -25.93 19.03
C ALA A 88 5.56 -25.58 17.56
N ILE A 89 5.02 -24.45 17.08
CA ILE A 89 5.25 -23.97 15.70
C ILE A 89 6.75 -23.72 15.45
N GLY A 90 7.48 -23.16 16.41
CA GLY A 90 8.92 -22.94 16.26
C GLY A 90 9.77 -24.22 16.25
N LYS A 91 9.27 -25.33 16.82
CA LYS A 91 10.01 -26.61 16.90
C LYS A 91 9.62 -27.60 15.80
N GLU A 92 8.34 -27.65 15.43
CA GLU A 92 7.81 -28.65 14.50
C GLU A 92 7.79 -28.18 13.05
N CYS A 93 7.71 -26.87 12.79
CA CYS A 93 7.72 -26.32 11.43
C CYS A 93 9.13 -25.89 11.01
N GLU A 94 9.83 -26.74 10.25
CA GLU A 94 11.17 -26.45 9.71
C GLU A 94 11.20 -25.24 8.76
N SER A 95 10.06 -24.85 8.19
CA SER A 95 9.92 -23.67 7.32
C SER A 95 9.83 -22.33 8.08
N VAL A 96 9.66 -22.36 9.40
CA VAL A 96 9.49 -21.16 10.24
C VAL A 96 10.79 -20.89 11.00
N LEU A 97 11.51 -19.83 10.63
CA LEU A 97 12.78 -19.46 11.25
C LEU A 97 12.63 -19.04 12.73
N ALA A 98 11.53 -18.34 13.05
CA ALA A 98 11.26 -17.85 14.40
C ALA A 98 9.75 -17.63 14.60
N ALA A 99 9.25 -18.00 15.78
CA ALA A 99 7.89 -17.74 16.22
C ALA A 99 7.92 -16.90 17.52
N SER A 100 7.07 -15.88 17.62
CA SER A 100 6.97 -15.01 18.79
C SER A 100 5.52 -14.86 19.24
N PRO A 101 5.17 -15.20 20.49
CA PRO A 101 3.82 -15.03 21.01
C PRO A 101 3.55 -13.56 21.36
N LEU A 102 2.44 -13.01 20.88
CA LEU A 102 1.98 -11.66 21.22
C LEU A 102 0.76 -11.73 22.16
N VAL A 103 0.88 -11.17 23.36
CA VAL A 103 -0.22 -11.08 24.33
C VAL A 103 -0.58 -9.61 24.55
N GLY A 104 -1.75 -9.20 24.06
CA GLY A 104 -2.32 -7.87 24.31
C GLY A 104 -3.40 -7.93 25.37
N THR A 105 -3.25 -7.19 26.47
CA THR A 105 -4.27 -7.02 27.50
C THR A 105 -4.79 -5.58 27.47
N ASN A 106 -6.11 -5.41 27.35
CA ASN A 106 -6.77 -4.12 27.51
C ASN A 106 -7.28 -4.01 28.95
N ALA A 107 -6.65 -3.16 29.76
CA ALA A 107 -7.11 -2.89 31.13
C ALA A 107 -7.85 -1.55 31.19
N PRO A 108 -9.12 -1.51 31.66
CA PRO A 108 -9.78 -0.24 31.92
C PRO A 108 -9.12 0.44 33.13
N VAL A 109 -8.75 1.70 32.99
CA VAL A 109 -8.22 2.49 34.10
C VAL A 109 -9.41 3.19 34.78
N VAL A 110 -9.82 2.67 35.94
CA VAL A 110 -10.92 3.24 36.73
C VAL A 110 -10.36 4.15 37.81
N ARG A 111 -10.66 5.45 37.74
CA ARG A 111 -10.37 6.42 38.81
C ARG A 111 -11.70 6.93 39.36
N GLY A 112 -12.08 6.49 40.56
CA GLY A 112 -13.33 6.92 41.22
C GLY A 112 -14.58 6.52 40.42
N ASN A 113 -15.52 7.45 40.23
CA ASN A 113 -16.78 7.22 39.52
C ASN A 113 -16.68 7.46 37.99
N SER A 114 -15.47 7.57 37.44
CA SER A 114 -15.24 7.72 35.99
C SER A 114 -14.39 6.56 35.46
N ASN A 115 -14.96 5.81 34.52
CA ASN A 115 -14.27 4.79 33.74
C ASN A 115 -13.77 5.44 32.44
N THR A 116 -12.47 5.70 32.34
CA THR A 116 -11.88 6.26 31.13
C THR A 116 -11.14 5.15 30.41
N GLN A 117 -11.58 4.85 29.19
CA GLN A 117 -10.85 3.95 28.30
C GLN A 117 -9.70 4.78 27.69
N PRO A 118 -8.45 4.28 27.69
CA PRO A 118 -7.29 5.04 27.19
C PRO A 118 -7.32 5.36 25.67
N ASN A 119 -8.39 5.00 24.96
CA ASN A 119 -8.52 5.23 23.51
C ASN A 119 -9.10 6.62 23.15
N ASP A 120 -9.42 7.46 24.14
CA ASP A 120 -9.97 8.82 23.96
C ASP A 120 -8.94 9.95 24.20
N MET A 121 -7.65 9.62 24.38
CA MET A 121 -6.58 10.63 24.39
C MET A 121 -6.03 10.79 22.98
N HIS A 122 -6.56 11.79 22.26
CA HIS A 122 -5.86 12.46 21.16
C HIS A 122 -4.88 13.49 21.71
#